data_AF-A0A6N8I3V8-F1
#
_entry.id   AF-A0A6N8I3V8-F1
#
_cell.length_a   1.000
_cell.length_b   1.000
_cell.length_c   1.000
_cell.angle_alpha   90.00
_cell.angle_beta   90.00
_cell.angle_gamma   90.00
#
_symmetry.space_group_name_H-M   'P 1'
#
loop_
_entity.id
_entity.type
_entity.pdbx_description
1 polymer ?
#
loop_
_entity_poly.entity_id
_entity_poly.type
_entity_poly.pdbx_seq_one_letter_code
_entity_poly.pdbx_strand_id
1 'polypeptide(L)'
;MKNKILDAVAQLIEQYGLKKFTVDELAAELHISKKTLYQYFSGKDEMIREYFEKTLESDRQNVLDTVGSDRSFPDKIHAIVHSSHRYRLPVRIMDEAKQFYPDEWAKVKDLKQFKLDEFQKLLKQASDEGILRPDVHFGILSAMLERVSDLFLDTDFLLENGMKATQAIDEVLNIIIGGIVKKDEGTPWKH
;
A
#
# COMPACT_ATOMS: atom_id res chain seq x y z
N MET A 1 -5.94 20.78 14.91
CA MET A 1 -6.96 19.88 15.51
C MET A 1 -7.42 18.81 14.54
N LYS A 2 -7.85 19.15 13.30
CA LYS A 2 -8.26 18.18 12.26
C LYS A 2 -7.34 16.96 12.12
N ASN A 3 -6.01 17.15 12.06
CA ASN A 3 -5.05 16.03 11.98
C ASN A 3 -5.07 15.11 13.22
N LYS A 4 -5.21 15.66 14.43
CA LYS A 4 -5.31 14.85 15.66
C LYS A 4 -6.57 13.99 15.66
N ILE A 5 -7.67 14.53 15.15
CA ILE A 5 -8.91 13.79 14.96
C ILE A 5 -8.69 12.64 13.98
N LEU A 6 -8.03 12.93 12.85
CA LEU A 6 -7.74 11.93 11.83
C LEU A 6 -6.81 10.81 12.32
N ASP A 7 -5.82 11.14 13.16
CA ASP A 7 -4.96 10.13 13.80
C ASP A 7 -5.77 9.17 14.67
N ALA A 8 -6.68 9.69 15.49
CA ALA A 8 -7.57 8.86 16.31
C ALA A 8 -8.56 8.06 15.47
N VAL A 9 -9.07 8.61 14.37
CA VAL A 9 -9.88 7.87 13.39
C VAL A 9 -9.09 6.70 12.82
N ALA A 10 -7.84 6.90 12.42
CA ALA A 10 -7.01 5.83 11.87
C ALA A 10 -6.79 4.70 12.89
N GLN A 11 -6.54 5.04 14.16
CA GLN A 11 -6.41 4.06 15.26
C GLN A 11 -7.70 3.27 15.46
N LEU A 12 -8.85 3.94 15.51
CA LEU A 12 -10.15 3.28 15.66
C LEU A 12 -10.50 2.41 14.45
N ILE A 13 -10.15 2.82 13.23
CA ILE A 13 -10.30 2.00 12.02
C ILE A 13 -9.38 0.76 12.09
N GLU A 14 -8.15 0.90 12.57
CA GLU A 14 -7.22 -0.21 12.77
C GLU A 14 -7.62 -1.16 13.92
N GLN A 15 -8.41 -0.69 14.89
CA GLN A 15 -8.90 -1.51 16.00
C GLN A 15 -10.29 -2.13 15.76
N TYR A 16 -11.25 -1.37 15.23
CA TYR A 16 -12.65 -1.78 15.11
C TYR A 16 -13.15 -1.98 13.67
N GLY A 17 -12.48 -1.38 12.67
CA GLY A 17 -12.91 -1.37 11.28
C GLY A 17 -13.77 -0.16 10.97
N LEU A 18 -14.02 0.11 9.69
CA LEU A 18 -14.77 1.28 9.21
C LEU A 18 -16.18 1.31 9.79
N LYS A 19 -16.84 0.16 9.90
CA LYS A 19 -18.22 0.08 10.38
C LYS A 19 -18.38 0.20 11.88
N LYS A 20 -17.55 -0.50 12.66
CA LYS A 20 -17.82 -0.67 14.10
C LYS A 20 -17.41 0.53 14.96
N PHE A 21 -16.46 1.35 14.53
CA PHE A 21 -16.10 2.54 15.33
C PHE A 21 -17.22 3.59 15.34
N THR A 22 -17.30 4.36 16.41
CA THR A 22 -18.32 5.41 16.58
C THR A 22 -17.72 6.79 16.82
N VAL A 23 -18.48 7.84 16.51
CA VAL A 23 -18.09 9.23 16.80
C VAL A 23 -18.10 9.51 18.30
N ASP A 24 -18.87 8.74 19.08
CA ASP A 24 -18.83 8.74 20.55
C ASP A 24 -17.47 8.28 21.08
N GLU A 25 -17.00 7.12 20.63
CA GLU A 25 -15.68 6.60 21.00
C GLU A 25 -14.56 7.56 20.59
N LEU A 26 -14.65 8.13 19.38
CA LEU A 26 -13.69 9.13 18.91
C LEU A 26 -13.66 10.39 19.79
N ALA A 27 -14.83 10.88 20.21
CA ALA A 27 -14.93 12.03 21.10
C ALA A 27 -14.36 11.72 22.49
N ALA A 28 -14.64 10.53 23.02
CA ALA A 28 -14.13 10.05 24.29
C ALA A 28 -12.61 9.90 24.28
N GLU A 29 -12.05 9.27 23.24
CA GLU A 29 -10.61 9.06 23.03
C GLU A 29 -9.84 10.38 23.00
N LEU A 30 -10.42 11.40 22.38
CA LEU A 30 -9.80 12.72 22.25
C LEU A 30 -10.11 13.66 23.43
N HIS A 31 -10.93 13.23 24.40
CA HIS A 31 -11.46 14.05 25.49
C HIS A 31 -12.10 15.37 25.02
N ILE A 32 -12.89 15.32 23.93
CA ILE A 32 -13.63 16.46 23.37
C ILE A 32 -15.11 16.16 23.17
N SER A 33 -15.91 17.18 22.91
CA SER A 33 -17.33 17.00 22.58
C SER A 33 -17.53 16.56 21.12
N LYS A 34 -18.63 15.85 20.83
CA LYS A 34 -19.08 15.62 19.43
C LYS A 34 -19.23 16.91 18.65
N LYS A 35 -19.73 17.97 19.30
CA LYS A 35 -19.87 19.29 18.67
C LYS A 35 -18.51 19.80 18.17
N THR A 36 -17.43 19.55 18.90
CA THR A 36 -16.07 19.89 18.49
C THR A 36 -15.64 19.07 17.27
N LEU A 37 -15.92 17.77 17.23
CA LEU A 37 -15.65 16.93 16.05
C LEU A 37 -16.40 17.45 14.81
N TYR A 38 -17.68 17.77 14.97
CA TYR A 38 -18.53 18.23 13.87
C TYR A 38 -18.19 19.64 13.34
N GLN A 39 -17.33 20.40 14.03
CA GLN A 39 -16.76 21.63 13.48
C GLN A 39 -15.70 21.37 12.39
N TYR A 40 -15.10 20.17 12.37
CA TYR A 40 -14.02 19.81 11.43
C TYR A 40 -14.46 18.81 10.35
N PHE A 41 -15.50 18.03 10.63
CA PHE A 41 -16.04 17.02 9.72
C PHE A 41 -17.57 17.02 9.82
N SER A 42 -18.27 16.95 8.70
CA SER A 42 -19.73 16.81 8.62
C SER A 42 -20.25 15.49 9.18
N GLY A 43 -19.42 14.45 9.25
CA GLY A 43 -19.84 13.12 9.67
C GLY A 43 -18.71 12.10 9.68
N LYS A 44 -19.05 10.89 10.17
CA LYS A 44 -18.17 9.72 10.17
C LYS A 44 -17.67 9.38 8.75
N ASP A 45 -18.55 9.47 7.76
CA ASP A 45 -18.19 9.17 6.36
C ASP A 45 -17.15 10.15 5.83
N GLU A 46 -17.25 11.44 6.14
CA GLU A 46 -16.21 12.40 5.74
C GLU A 46 -14.87 12.09 6.41
N MET A 47 -14.87 11.70 7.69
CA MET A 47 -13.65 11.28 8.38
C MET A 47 -13.00 10.07 7.69
N ILE A 48 -13.80 9.09 7.27
CA ILE A 48 -13.33 7.90 6.55
C ILE A 48 -12.76 8.29 5.18
N ARG A 49 -13.47 9.13 4.42
CA ARG A 49 -12.99 9.63 3.11
C ARG A 49 -11.66 10.35 3.22
N GLU A 50 -11.53 11.24 4.20
CA GLU A 50 -10.29 11.98 4.48
C GLU A 50 -9.16 11.04 4.93
N TYR A 51 -9.48 9.98 5.66
CA TYR A 51 -8.51 8.95 6.02
C TYR A 51 -8.00 8.20 4.78
N PHE A 52 -8.89 7.76 3.88
CA PHE A 52 -8.48 7.15 2.61
C PHE A 52 -7.64 8.12 1.78
N GLU A 53 -8.11 9.35 1.58
CA GLU A 53 -7.40 10.37 0.81
C GLU A 53 -5.98 10.58 1.33
N LYS A 54 -5.80 10.78 2.64
CA LYS A 54 -4.47 10.97 3.24
C LYS A 54 -3.59 9.73 3.17
N THR A 55 -4.19 8.54 3.29
CA THR A 55 -3.45 7.27 3.19
C THR A 55 -2.92 7.07 1.78
N LEU A 56 -3.79 7.25 0.78
CA LEU A 56 -3.47 7.01 -0.62
C LEU A 56 -2.51 8.06 -1.20
N GLU A 57 -2.72 9.33 -0.84
CA GLU A 57 -1.83 10.42 -1.28
C GLU A 57 -0.43 10.27 -0.68
N SER A 58 -0.34 9.87 0.59
CA SER A 58 0.96 9.61 1.22
C SER A 58 1.72 8.47 0.53
N ASP A 59 1.03 7.41 0.13
CA ASP A 59 1.64 6.27 -0.59
C ASP A 59 2.07 6.67 -2.00
N ARG A 60 1.21 7.37 -2.72
CA ARG A 60 1.54 7.92 -4.04
C ARG A 60 2.78 8.82 -4.01
N GLN A 61 2.85 9.76 -3.07
CA GLN A 61 4.00 10.67 -2.96
C GLN A 61 5.28 9.91 -2.62
N ASN A 62 5.23 8.94 -1.70
CA ASN A 62 6.39 8.13 -1.35
C ASN A 62 6.92 7.33 -2.56
N VAL A 63 6.04 6.79 -3.40
CA VAL A 63 6.43 6.10 -4.64
C VAL A 63 7.18 7.06 -5.57
N LEU A 64 6.62 8.26 -5.82
CA LEU A 64 7.24 9.27 -6.67
C LEU A 64 8.63 9.69 -6.15
N ASP A 65 8.73 9.96 -4.84
CA ASP A 65 9.99 10.33 -4.19
C ASP A 65 11.03 9.21 -4.30
N THR A 66 10.59 7.95 -4.11
CA THR A 66 11.48 6.78 -4.19
C THR A 66 11.96 6.54 -5.61
N VAL A 67 11.07 6.59 -6.60
CA VAL A 67 11.41 6.45 -8.03
C VAL A 67 12.40 7.53 -8.46
N GLY A 68 12.20 8.77 -8.02
CA GLY A 68 13.06 9.92 -8.32
C GLY A 68 14.39 9.97 -7.54
N SER A 69 14.63 9.06 -6.60
CA SER A 69 15.86 9.04 -5.80
C SER A 69 17.04 8.36 -6.49
N ASP A 70 18.25 8.55 -5.96
CA ASP A 70 19.50 7.91 -6.43
C ASP A 70 19.69 6.47 -5.91
N ARG A 71 18.66 5.86 -5.33
CA ARG A 71 18.72 4.48 -4.82
C ARG A 71 18.95 3.47 -5.94
N SER A 72 19.59 2.35 -5.61
CA SER A 72 19.74 1.23 -6.55
C SER A 72 18.36 0.63 -6.92
N PHE A 73 18.26 -0.08 -8.04
CA PHE A 73 17.01 -0.72 -8.45
C PHE A 73 16.40 -1.60 -7.32
N PRO A 74 17.14 -2.55 -6.71
CA PRO A 74 16.60 -3.34 -5.60
C PRO A 74 16.15 -2.50 -4.40
N ASP A 75 16.90 -1.44 -4.06
CA ASP A 75 16.56 -0.56 -2.94
C ASP A 75 15.30 0.26 -3.21
N LYS A 76 15.09 0.70 -4.46
CA LYS A 76 13.85 1.38 -4.87
C LYS A 76 12.64 0.46 -4.70
N ILE A 77 12.77 -0.80 -5.12
CA ILE A 77 11.69 -1.77 -4.97
C ILE A 77 11.37 -1.98 -3.50
N HIS A 78 12.38 -2.30 -2.70
CA HIS A 78 12.22 -2.52 -1.26
C HIS A 78 11.58 -1.30 -0.57
N ALA A 79 12.02 -0.08 -0.91
CA ALA A 79 11.46 1.15 -0.34
C ALA A 79 10.00 1.40 -0.75
N ILE A 80 9.58 1.07 -1.98
CA ILE A 80 8.18 1.19 -2.43
C ILE A 80 7.24 0.21 -1.69
N VAL A 81 7.75 -0.97 -1.34
CA VAL A 81 6.97 -2.02 -0.67
C VAL A 81 6.87 -1.78 0.83
N HIS A 82 8.00 -1.45 1.46
CA HIS A 82 8.11 -1.28 2.92
C HIS A 82 7.98 0.16 3.40
N SER A 83 7.54 1.07 2.53
CA SER A 83 7.28 2.46 2.88
C SER A 83 6.42 2.59 4.15
N SER A 84 6.94 3.32 5.13
CA SER A 84 6.25 3.56 6.40
C SER A 84 5.30 4.75 6.26
N HIS A 85 4.04 4.47 5.98
CA HIS A 85 3.00 5.50 5.96
C HIS A 85 2.44 5.76 7.35
N ARG A 86 2.09 7.03 7.61
CA ARG A 86 1.38 7.45 8.84
C ARG A 86 0.05 6.71 9.00
N TYR A 87 -0.60 6.39 7.89
CA TYR A 87 -1.84 5.66 7.84
C TYR A 87 -1.65 4.41 6.96
N ARG A 88 -2.31 3.31 7.32
CA ARG A 88 -2.23 2.02 6.61
C ARG A 88 -3.61 1.61 6.14
N LEU A 89 -3.71 0.69 5.20
CA LEU A 89 -4.95 0.00 4.85
C LEU A 89 -4.90 -1.44 5.37
N PRO A 90 -5.45 -1.72 6.57
CA PRO A 90 -5.51 -3.08 7.09
C PRO A 90 -6.31 -4.03 6.20
N VAL A 91 -5.86 -5.28 6.05
CA VAL A 91 -6.55 -6.30 5.24
C VAL A 91 -8.03 -6.44 5.61
N ARG A 92 -8.31 -6.48 6.92
CA ARG A 92 -9.65 -6.62 7.49
C ARG A 92 -10.64 -5.50 7.11
N ILE A 93 -10.17 -4.32 6.70
CA ILE A 93 -11.05 -3.20 6.32
C ILE A 93 -11.33 -3.17 4.82
N MET A 94 -10.64 -4.00 4.03
CA MET A 94 -10.75 -3.97 2.57
C MET A 94 -12.15 -4.40 2.10
N ASP A 95 -12.74 -5.42 2.71
CA ASP A 95 -14.10 -5.84 2.36
C ASP A 95 -15.14 -4.82 2.80
N GLU A 96 -14.95 -4.19 3.96
CA GLU A 96 -15.79 -3.06 4.38
C GLU A 96 -15.66 -1.87 3.41
N ALA A 97 -14.46 -1.59 2.90
CA ALA A 97 -14.23 -0.56 1.90
C ALA A 97 -14.93 -0.90 0.58
N LYS A 98 -14.75 -2.13 0.07
CA LYS A 98 -15.43 -2.63 -1.14
C LYS A 98 -16.95 -2.50 -1.05
N GLN A 99 -17.52 -2.86 0.10
CA GLN A 99 -18.96 -2.96 0.29
C GLN A 99 -19.63 -1.60 0.57
N PHE A 100 -18.99 -0.73 1.37
CA PHE A 100 -19.63 0.47 1.90
C PHE A 100 -19.03 1.79 1.39
N TYR A 101 -17.81 1.75 0.85
CA TYR A 101 -17.07 2.91 0.36
C TYR A 101 -16.49 2.61 -1.04
N PRO A 102 -17.34 2.29 -2.04
CA PRO A 102 -16.89 1.82 -3.35
C PRO A 102 -16.07 2.87 -4.12
N ASP A 103 -16.34 4.16 -3.90
CA ASP A 103 -15.57 5.26 -4.51
C ASP A 103 -14.15 5.32 -3.92
N GLU A 104 -14.01 5.15 -2.61
CA GLU A 104 -12.71 5.07 -1.94
C GLU A 104 -11.97 3.81 -2.34
N TRP A 105 -12.67 2.68 -2.48
CA TRP A 105 -12.09 1.44 -2.99
C TRP A 105 -11.61 1.56 -4.44
N ALA A 106 -12.32 2.31 -5.29
CA ALA A 106 -11.84 2.61 -6.63
C ALA A 106 -10.49 3.32 -6.60
N LYS A 107 -10.31 4.31 -5.71
CA LYS A 107 -9.01 4.99 -5.53
C LYS A 107 -7.89 4.06 -5.04
N VAL A 108 -8.21 3.06 -4.21
CA VAL A 108 -7.23 2.03 -3.80
C VAL A 108 -6.75 1.24 -5.02
N LYS A 109 -7.66 0.85 -5.92
CA LYS A 109 -7.31 0.16 -7.17
C LYS A 109 -6.49 1.06 -8.11
N ASP A 110 -6.84 2.34 -8.20
CA ASP A 110 -6.08 3.30 -9.01
C ASP A 110 -4.65 3.48 -8.48
N LEU A 111 -4.47 3.50 -7.15
CA LEU A 111 -3.16 3.52 -6.53
C LEU A 111 -2.38 2.22 -6.83
N LYS A 112 -3.02 1.05 -6.74
CA LYS A 112 -2.40 -0.23 -7.13
C LYS A 112 -1.92 -0.19 -8.58
N GLN A 113 -2.75 0.27 -9.52
CA GLN A 113 -2.39 0.39 -10.92
C GLN A 113 -1.21 1.36 -11.12
N PHE A 114 -1.27 2.53 -10.48
CA PHE A 114 -0.19 3.50 -10.50
C PHE A 114 1.14 2.90 -10.01
N LYS A 115 1.14 2.15 -8.90
CA LYS A 115 2.35 1.48 -8.38
C LYS A 115 2.87 0.42 -9.35
N LEU A 116 1.98 -0.33 -10.00
CA LEU A 116 2.36 -1.30 -11.01
C LEU A 116 3.01 -0.63 -12.23
N ASP A 117 2.45 0.48 -12.70
CA ASP A 117 3.00 1.24 -13.84
C ASP A 117 4.41 1.78 -13.52
N GLU A 118 4.61 2.35 -12.31
CA GLU A 118 5.93 2.80 -11.86
C GLU A 118 6.92 1.63 -11.73
N PHE A 119 6.46 0.48 -11.21
CA PHE A 119 7.29 -0.72 -11.13
C PHE A 119 7.73 -1.24 -12.50
N GLN A 120 6.82 -1.24 -13.49
CA GLN A 120 7.14 -1.62 -14.87
C GLN A 120 8.17 -0.67 -15.49
N LYS A 121 8.08 0.64 -15.23
CA LYS A 121 9.09 1.61 -15.68
C LYS A 121 10.47 1.33 -15.06
N LEU A 122 10.52 1.09 -13.76
CA LEU A 122 11.77 0.74 -13.06
C LEU A 122 12.38 -0.55 -13.61
N LEU A 123 11.56 -1.57 -13.87
CA LEU A 123 12.03 -2.82 -14.48
C LEU A 123 12.56 -2.61 -15.90
N LYS A 124 11.91 -1.76 -16.70
CA LYS A 124 12.38 -1.45 -18.06
C LYS A 124 13.73 -0.78 -18.02
N GLN A 125 13.90 0.21 -17.13
CA GLN A 125 15.17 0.88 -16.90
C GLN A 125 16.26 -0.12 -16.48
N ALA A 126 15.98 -0.99 -15.50
CA ALA A 126 16.93 -2.01 -15.05
C ALA A 126 17.31 -3.00 -16.16
N SER A 127 16.37 -3.33 -17.06
CA SER A 127 16.65 -4.13 -18.26
C SER A 127 17.61 -3.42 -19.22
N ASP A 128 17.38 -2.13 -19.47
CA ASP A 128 18.18 -1.34 -20.41
C ASP A 128 19.58 -1.06 -19.88
N GLU A 129 19.72 -0.94 -18.56
CA GLU A 129 21.00 -0.79 -17.84
C GLU A 129 21.75 -2.12 -17.67
N GLY A 130 21.18 -3.25 -18.11
CA GLY A 130 21.81 -4.57 -18.02
C GLY A 130 21.89 -5.15 -16.61
N ILE A 131 21.07 -4.64 -15.68
CA ILE A 131 20.95 -5.14 -14.30
C ILE A 131 20.21 -6.49 -14.28
N LEU A 132 19.22 -6.64 -15.15
CA LEU A 132 18.48 -7.89 -15.32
C LEU A 132 19.26 -8.88 -16.18
N ARG A 133 19.09 -10.18 -15.95
CA ARG A 133 19.71 -11.17 -16.84
C ARG A 133 19.18 -11.06 -18.28
N PRO A 134 20.04 -11.27 -19.29
CA PRO A 134 19.67 -11.11 -20.69
C PRO A 134 18.70 -12.20 -21.21
N ASP A 135 18.54 -13.31 -20.49
CA ASP A 135 17.62 -14.40 -20.82
C ASP A 135 16.17 -14.14 -20.35
N VAL A 136 15.93 -13.04 -19.62
CA VAL A 136 14.61 -12.68 -19.10
C VAL A 136 13.82 -11.93 -20.16
N HIS A 137 12.72 -12.52 -20.62
CA HIS A 137 11.80 -11.86 -21.54
C HIS A 137 10.93 -10.83 -20.79
N PHE A 138 11.23 -9.54 -20.96
CA PHE A 138 10.57 -8.44 -20.26
C PHE A 138 9.04 -8.51 -20.30
N GLY A 139 8.44 -8.72 -21.47
CA GLY A 139 6.98 -8.79 -21.59
C GLY A 139 6.32 -9.92 -20.80
N ILE A 140 7.01 -11.04 -20.59
CA ILE A 140 6.48 -12.16 -19.78
C ILE A 140 6.61 -11.82 -18.31
N LEU A 141 7.74 -11.26 -17.89
CA LEU A 141 7.96 -10.79 -16.53
C LEU A 141 6.92 -9.75 -16.12
N SER A 142 6.71 -8.71 -16.93
CA SER A 142 5.73 -7.65 -16.66
C SER A 142 4.31 -8.22 -16.55
N ALA A 143 3.92 -9.10 -17.46
CA ALA A 143 2.58 -9.68 -17.47
C ALA A 143 2.37 -10.69 -16.32
N MET A 144 3.43 -11.33 -15.83
CA MET A 144 3.37 -12.18 -14.63
C MET A 144 3.17 -11.33 -13.38
N LEU A 145 3.95 -10.26 -13.23
CA LEU A 145 3.86 -9.33 -12.11
C LEU A 145 2.49 -8.65 -12.03
N GLU A 146 1.95 -8.23 -13.17
CA GLU A 146 0.60 -7.67 -13.26
C GLU A 146 -0.46 -8.62 -12.73
N ARG A 147 -0.45 -9.88 -13.17
CA ARG A 147 -1.43 -10.89 -12.72
C ARG A 147 -1.28 -11.23 -11.24
N VAL A 148 -0.05 -11.43 -10.79
CA VAL A 148 0.22 -11.75 -9.38
C VAL A 148 -0.14 -10.58 -8.46
N SER A 149 -0.07 -9.33 -8.97
CA SER A 149 -0.43 -8.15 -8.18
C SER A 149 -1.89 -8.13 -7.71
N ASP A 150 -2.79 -8.86 -8.37
CA ASP A 150 -4.18 -8.98 -7.92
C ASP A 150 -4.29 -9.65 -6.54
N LEU A 151 -3.38 -10.56 -6.22
CA LEU A 151 -3.33 -11.24 -4.92
C LEU A 151 -3.11 -10.26 -3.75
N PHE A 152 -2.49 -9.10 -4.01
CA PHE A 152 -2.19 -8.12 -2.96
C PHE A 152 -3.43 -7.37 -2.47
N LEU A 153 -4.52 -7.42 -3.24
CA LEU A 153 -5.82 -6.85 -2.86
C LEU A 153 -6.92 -7.92 -2.66
N ASP A 154 -6.57 -9.19 -2.78
CA ASP A 154 -7.46 -10.33 -2.58
C ASP A 154 -7.57 -10.64 -1.08
N THR A 155 -8.70 -10.31 -0.48
CA THR A 155 -8.90 -10.44 0.96
C THR A 155 -9.06 -11.90 1.38
N ASP A 156 -9.71 -12.73 0.55
CA ASP A 156 -9.89 -14.16 0.83
C ASP A 156 -8.52 -14.84 0.83
N PHE A 157 -7.72 -14.64 -0.22
CA PHE A 157 -6.37 -15.18 -0.31
C PHE A 157 -5.47 -14.74 0.86
N LEU A 158 -5.46 -13.45 1.19
CA LEU A 158 -4.62 -12.92 2.27
C LEU A 158 -5.02 -13.47 3.64
N LEU A 159 -6.32 -13.57 3.93
CA LEU A 159 -6.81 -14.09 5.21
C LEU A 159 -6.59 -15.60 5.33
N GLU A 160 -6.88 -16.38 4.28
CA GLU A 160 -6.67 -17.83 4.26
C GLU A 160 -5.22 -18.21 4.52
N ASN A 161 -4.28 -17.39 4.03
CA ASN A 161 -2.85 -17.60 4.23
C ASN A 161 -2.28 -16.84 5.44
N GLY A 162 -3.10 -16.13 6.21
CA GLY A 162 -2.66 -15.36 7.38
C GLY A 162 -1.65 -14.25 7.05
N MET A 163 -1.71 -13.70 5.84
CA MET A 163 -0.75 -12.73 5.31
C MET A 163 -1.30 -11.30 5.32
N LYS A 164 -0.40 -10.33 5.52
CA LYS A 164 -0.61 -8.94 5.12
C LYS A 164 -0.27 -8.78 3.64
N ALA A 165 -0.86 -7.77 2.99
CA ALA A 165 -0.53 -7.43 1.61
C ALA A 165 0.98 -7.22 1.39
N THR A 166 1.67 -6.52 2.31
CA THR A 166 3.12 -6.32 2.22
C THR A 166 3.90 -7.63 2.22
N GLN A 167 3.51 -8.60 3.05
CA GLN A 167 4.18 -9.90 3.11
C GLN A 167 3.98 -10.69 1.80
N ALA A 168 2.78 -10.67 1.23
CA ALA A 168 2.54 -11.29 -0.06
C ALA A 168 3.38 -10.63 -1.18
N ILE A 169 3.55 -9.31 -1.14
CA ILE A 169 4.45 -8.61 -2.07
C ILE A 169 5.89 -9.07 -1.88
N ASP A 170 6.38 -9.13 -0.64
CA ASP A 170 7.75 -9.56 -0.34
C ASP A 170 8.04 -10.97 -0.86
N GLU A 171 7.13 -11.92 -0.63
CA GLU A 171 7.27 -13.30 -1.11
C GLU A 171 7.34 -13.36 -2.64
N VAL A 172 6.46 -12.62 -3.32
CA VAL A 172 6.46 -12.54 -4.78
C VAL A 172 7.77 -11.93 -5.30
N LEU A 173 8.25 -10.86 -4.67
CA LEU A 173 9.51 -10.24 -5.05
C LEU A 173 10.70 -11.14 -4.75
N ASN A 174 10.71 -11.88 -3.64
CA ASN A 174 11.77 -12.83 -3.33
C ASN A 174 11.85 -13.94 -4.38
N ILE A 175 10.70 -14.50 -4.79
CA ILE A 175 10.61 -15.53 -5.84
C ILE A 175 11.06 -14.97 -7.19
N ILE A 176 10.61 -13.77 -7.55
CA ILE A 176 10.84 -13.18 -8.87
C ILE A 176 12.21 -12.48 -8.93
N ILE A 177 12.45 -11.45 -8.12
CA ILE A 177 13.65 -10.62 -8.14
C ILE A 177 14.91 -11.43 -7.78
N GLY A 178 14.85 -12.23 -6.71
CA GLY A 178 15.96 -13.13 -6.34
C GLY A 178 16.32 -14.10 -7.45
N GLY A 179 15.33 -14.43 -8.29
CA GLY A 179 15.45 -15.30 -9.45
C GLY A 179 15.76 -14.60 -10.78
N ILE A 180 15.85 -13.26 -10.91
CA ILE A 180 16.10 -12.55 -12.20
C ILE A 180 17.25 -11.54 -12.19
N VAL A 181 17.71 -11.09 -11.02
CA VAL A 181 18.86 -10.17 -10.94
C VAL A 181 20.15 -10.91 -11.31
N LYS A 182 21.01 -10.28 -12.12
CA LYS A 182 22.33 -10.85 -12.45
C LYS A 182 23.15 -10.97 -11.17
N LYS A 183 23.70 -12.17 -10.92
CA LYS A 183 24.60 -12.36 -9.77
C LYS A 183 25.92 -11.68 -10.05
N ASP A 184 26.36 -10.79 -9.16
CA ASP A 184 27.79 -10.54 -9.00
C ASP A 184 28.41 -11.77 -8.36
N GLU A 185 29.56 -12.22 -8.84
CA GLU A 185 30.33 -13.28 -8.20
C GLU A 185 30.76 -12.80 -6.80
N GLY A 186 29.96 -13.06 -5.75
CA GLY A 186 30.40 -12.84 -4.37
C GLY A 186 29.38 -12.55 -3.27
N THR A 187 28.09 -12.29 -3.55
CA THR A 187 27.16 -11.85 -2.48
C THR A 187 26.12 -12.92 -2.16
N PRO A 188 26.19 -13.62 -1.02
CA PRO A 188 25.12 -14.50 -0.57
C PRO A 188 24.00 -13.68 0.09
N TRP A 189 22.76 -13.96 -0.30
CA TRP A 189 21.57 -13.44 0.37
C TRP A 189 21.55 -13.93 1.82
N LYS A 190 21.44 -13.01 2.77
CA LYS A 190 21.14 -13.37 4.15
C LYS A 190 19.64 -13.67 4.24
N HIS A 191 19.35 -14.92 4.59
CA HIS A 191 18.02 -15.40 4.99
C HIS A 191 17.47 -14.59 6.17
#